data_AF-A0A930DPR3-F1
#
_entry.id   AF-A0A930DPR3-F1
#
_cell.length_a   1.000
_cell.length_b   1.000
_cell.length_c   1.000
_cell.angle_alpha   90.00
_cell.angle_beta   90.00
_cell.angle_gamma   90.00
#
_symmetry.space_group_name_H-M   'P 1'
#
loop_
_entity.id
_entity.type
_entity.pdbx_description
1 polymer ?
#
loop_
_entity_poly.entity_id
_entity_poly.type
_entity_poly.pdbx_seq_one_letter_code
_entity_poly.pdbx_strand_id
1 'polypeptide(L)' 'MDDVLILGIESSCDETAAAVVKNGKEVLSNVISSQVALHAEFGGVVPE' A
#
# COMPACT_ATOMS: atom_id res chain seq x y z
N MET A 1 -15.07 21.66 12.91
CA MET A 1 -14.70 20.25 13.08
C MET A 1 -13.28 20.14 12.60
N ASP A 2 -12.39 19.59 13.42
CA ASP A 2 -11.01 19.37 13.02
C ASP A 2 -10.93 18.24 11.99
N ASP A 3 -9.90 18.31 11.15
CA ASP A 3 -9.65 17.29 10.13
C ASP A 3 -9.18 15.99 10.77
N VAL A 4 -9.71 14.85 10.29
CA VAL A 4 -9.27 13.52 10.70
C VAL A 4 -8.24 13.00 9.71
N LEU A 5 -7.07 12.61 10.21
CA LEU A 5 -6.03 11.95 9.43
C LEU A 5 -6.03 10.46 9.74
N ILE A 6 -6.07 9.64 8.68
CA ILE A 6 -6.13 8.18 8.75
C ILE A 6 -4.85 7.62 8.15
N LEU A 7 -4.15 6.76 8.87
CA LEU A 7 -3.03 5.97 8.34
C LEU A 7 -3.56 4.60 7.89
N GLY A 8 -3.49 4.33 6.58
CA GLY A 8 -3.77 3.02 6.00
C GLY A 8 -2.49 2.23 5.77
N ILE A 9 -2.52 0.94 6.08
CA ILE A 9 -1.44 -0.02 5.82
C ILE A 9 -2.05 -1.18 5.02
N GLU A 10 -1.40 -1.57 3.93
CA GLU A 10 -1.81 -2.68 3.07
C GLU A 10 -0.64 -3.65 2.88
N SER A 11 -0.89 -4.94 3.10
CA SER A 11 0.12 -6.00 3.07
C SER A 11 -0.48 -7.39 2.75
N SER A 12 -1.59 -7.45 1.98
CA SER A 12 -2.31 -8.71 1.76
C SER A 12 -1.72 -9.61 0.66
N CYS A 13 -0.98 -9.05 -0.30
CA CYS A 13 -0.45 -9.78 -1.45
C CYS A 13 1.04 -9.45 -1.66
N ASP A 14 1.43 -8.97 -2.84
CA ASP A 14 2.81 -8.71 -3.26
C ASP A 14 3.22 -7.24 -3.15
N GLU A 15 2.32 -6.36 -2.72
CA GLU A 15 2.65 -5.00 -2.32
C GLU A 15 2.65 -4.82 -0.80
N THR A 16 3.57 -3.97 -0.33
CA THR A 16 3.48 -3.33 0.98
C THR A 16 3.28 -1.83 0.76
N ALA A 17 2.19 -1.27 1.28
CA ALA A 17 1.87 0.14 1.09
C ALA A 17 1.46 0.86 2.38
N ALA A 18 1.70 2.17 2.40
CA ALA A 18 1.27 3.06 3.46
C ALA A 18 0.72 4.37 2.88
N ALA A 19 -0.45 4.81 3.37
CA ALA A 19 -1.10 6.02 2.90
C ALA A 19 -1.68 6.86 4.04
N VAL A 20 -1.65 8.19 3.89
CA VAL A 20 -2.34 9.12 4.78
C VAL A 20 -3.55 9.68 4.06
N VAL A 21 -4.73 9.51 4.63
CA VAL A 21 -6.01 9.97 4.07
C VAL A 21 -6.67 10.97 5.00
N LYS A 22 -7.04 12.13 4.45
CA LYS A 22 -7.78 13.18 5.14
C LYS A 22 -9.29 12.95 4.98
N ASN A 23 -10.00 12.90 6.10
CA ASN A 23 -11.46 12.76 6.19
C ASN A 23 -12.02 11.58 5.36
N GLY A 24 -11.21 10.54 5.14
CA GLY A 24 -11.58 9.37 4.34
C GLY A 24 -11.78 9.64 2.84
N LYS A 25 -11.39 10.81 2.32
CA LYS A 25 -11.71 11.23 0.95
C LYS A 25 -10.51 11.73 0.15
N GLU A 26 -9.55 12.34 0.80
CA GLU A 26 -8.41 12.97 0.14
C GLU A 26 -7.11 12.24 0.53
N VAL A 27 -6.38 11.75 -0.46
CA VAL A 27 -5.07 11.11 -0.23
C VAL A 27 -4.01 12.18 -0.16
N LEU A 28 -3.34 12.29 0.99
CA LEU A 28 -2.25 13.25 1.21
C LEU A 28 -0.88 12.65 0.89
N SER A 29 -0.71 11.35 1.15
CA SER A 29 0.49 10.61 0.80
C SER A 29 0.14 9.16 0.47
N ASN A 30 0.90 8.55 -0.43
CA ASN A 30 0.80 7.13 -0.75
C ASN A 30 2.18 6.64 -1.19
N VAL A 31 2.73 5.64 -0.49
CA VAL A 31 3.97 4.96 -0.84
C VAL A 31 3.71 3.47 -0.99
N ILE A 32 4.28 2.88 -2.04
CA ILE A 32 4.09 1.48 -2.40
C ILE A 32 5.46 0.87 -2.63
N SER A 33 5.71 -0.28 -2.01
CA SER A 33 6.84 -1.15 -2.27
C SER A 33 6.30 -2.44 -2.90
N SER A 34 6.64 -2.69 -4.16
CA SER A 34 6.15 -3.86 -4.91
C SER A 34 7.19 -4.97 -4.97
N GLN A 35 6.75 -6.21 -4.79
CA GLN A 35 7.56 -7.42 -4.94
C GLN A 35 7.53 -7.98 -6.38
N VAL A 36 6.89 -7.31 -7.34
CA VAL A 36 6.79 -7.78 -8.74
C VAL A 36 8.15 -8.13 -9.33
N ALA A 37 9.18 -7.33 -9.07
CA ALA A 37 10.53 -7.60 -9.58
C ALA A 37 11.15 -8.88 -8.99
N LEU A 38 10.82 -9.21 -7.73
CA LEU A 38 11.25 -10.44 -7.07
C LEU A 38 10.52 -11.65 -7.66
N HIS A 39 9.21 -11.52 -7.86
CA HIS A 39 8.33 -12.59 -8.35
C HIS A 39 8.46 -12.84 -9.86
N ALA A 40 9.04 -11.89 -10.60
CA ALA A 40 9.24 -12.00 -12.04
C ALA A 40 10.07 -13.23 -12.44
N GLU A 41 11.03 -13.66 -11.62
CA GLU A 41 11.84 -14.86 -11.87
C GLU A 41 11.00 -16.15 -11.87
N PHE A 42 9.90 -16.17 -11.14
CA PHE A 42 9.04 -17.33 -10.94
C PHE A 42 7.81 -17.36 -11.87
N GLY A 43 7.63 -16.32 -12.69
CA GLY A 43 6.52 -16.22 -13.64
C GLY A 43 5.16 -15.92 -12.99
N GLY A 44 5.14 -15.48 -11.74
CA GLY A 44 3.93 -15.14 -10.99
C GLY A 44 4.23 -14.91 -9.50
N VAL A 45 3.23 -14.41 -8.76
CA VAL A 45 3.33 -14.21 -7.30
C VAL A 45 3.66 -15.54 -6.63
N VAL A 46 4.74 -15.56 -5.86
CA VAL A 46 5.12 -16.71 -5.04
C VAL A 46 4.67 -16.44 -3.60
N PRO A 47 3.74 -17.26 -3.06
CA PRO A 47 3.43 -17.21 -1.64
C PRO A 47 4.67 -17.53 -0.80
N GLU A 48 4.84 -16.84 0.33
CA GLU A 48 5.86 -17.17 1.33
C GLU A 48 5.69 -18.59 1.91
#